data_AF-A0A943RFD9-F1
#
_entry.id   AF-A0A943RFD9-F1
#
_cell.length_a   1.000
_cell.length_b   1.000
_cell.length_c   1.000
_cell.angle_alpha   90.00
_cell.angle_beta   90.00
_cell.angle_gamma   90.00
#
_symmetry.space_group_name_H-M   'P 1'
#
loop_
_entity.id
_entity.type
_entity.pdbx_description
1 polymer ?
#
loop_
_entity_poly.entity_id
_entity_poly.type
_entity_poly.pdbx_seq_one_letter_code
_entity_poly.pdbx_strand_id
1 'polypeptide(L)'
;MNAHEEAMQIWKYLEPMVERKIRDAMAPAVRRKNFEVAAAPNGTTIGVREPGSSKVINIPYVAALENVTVGSTVQCEWTYNMTNLIATAHGNGL
;
A
#
# COMPACT_ATOMS: atom_id res chain seq x y z
N MET A 1 -38.49 16.99 -15.75
CA MET A 1 -37.14 16.55 -15.34
C MET A 1 -36.31 16.47 -16.61
N ASN A 2 -35.18 17.16 -16.66
CA ASN A 2 -34.28 17.13 -17.81
C ASN A 2 -33.46 15.82 -17.78
N ALA A 3 -33.22 15.17 -18.92
CA ALA A 3 -32.44 13.92 -19.02
C ALA A 3 -31.08 13.96 -18.29
N HIS A 4 -30.47 15.15 -18.19
CA HIS A 4 -29.25 15.40 -17.42
C HIS A 4 -29.46 15.27 -15.89
N GLU A 5 -30.59 15.76 -15.37
CA GLU A 5 -30.94 15.64 -13.95
C GLU A 5 -31.23 14.19 -13.58
N GLU A 6 -31.94 13.47 -14.46
CA GLU A 6 -32.16 12.02 -14.32
C GLU A 6 -30.85 11.23 -14.31
N ALA A 7 -29.96 11.50 -15.27
CA ALA A 7 -28.66 10.85 -15.35
C ALA A 7 -27.81 11.09 -14.10
N MET A 8 -27.80 12.31 -13.56
CA MET A 8 -27.10 12.63 -12.31
C MET A 8 -27.68 11.90 -11.10
N GLN A 9 -29.00 11.79 -10.99
CA GLN A 9 -29.63 11.06 -9.89
C GLN A 9 -29.31 9.57 -9.95
N ILE A 10 -29.35 8.98 -11.15
CA ILE A 10 -28.96 7.58 -11.38
C ILE A 10 -27.47 7.39 -11.03
N TRP A 11 -26.59 8.30 -11.44
CA TRP A 11 -25.17 8.22 -11.08
C TRP A 11 -24.97 8.24 -9.56
N LYS A 12 -25.56 9.21 -8.84
CA LYS A 12 -25.45 9.31 -7.38
C LYS A 12 -25.96 8.05 -6.66
N TYR A 13 -26.96 7.38 -7.23
CA TYR A 13 -27.44 6.12 -6.71
C TYR A 13 -26.47 4.96 -6.96
N LEU A 14 -25.86 4.90 -8.16
CA LEU A 14 -24.96 3.82 -8.56
C LEU A 14 -23.54 3.95 -7.99
N GLU A 15 -23.04 5.17 -7.82
CA GLU A 15 -21.70 5.49 -7.33
C GLU A 15 -21.28 4.67 -6.09
N PRO A 16 -22.03 4.64 -4.97
CA PRO A 16 -21.64 3.85 -3.80
C PRO A 16 -21.64 2.34 -4.07
N MET A 17 -22.49 1.86 -5.00
CA MET A 17 -22.50 0.44 -5.38
C MET A 17 -21.26 0.07 -6.20
N VAL A 18 -20.82 0.96 -7.09
CA VAL A 18 -19.60 0.82 -7.89
C VAL A 18 -18.38 0.85 -6.97
N GLU A 19 -18.29 1.82 -6.07
CA GLU A 19 -17.21 1.90 -5.08
C GLU A 19 -17.10 0.65 -4.22
N ARG A 20 -18.24 0.15 -3.72
CA ARG A 20 -18.26 -1.10 -2.95
C ARG A 20 -17.77 -2.28 -3.78
N LYS A 21 -18.22 -2.41 -5.03
CA LYS A 21 -17.81 -3.51 -5.90
C LYS A 21 -16.31 -3.47 -6.22
N ILE A 22 -15.74 -2.28 -6.42
CA ILE A 22 -14.30 -2.10 -6.58
C ILE A 22 -13.57 -2.51 -5.30
N ARG A 23 -14.04 -2.06 -4.13
CA ARG A 23 -13.44 -2.40 -2.84
C ARG A 23 -13.45 -3.91 -2.59
N ASP A 24 -14.57 -4.57 -2.83
CA ASP A 24 -14.72 -6.02 -2.64
C ASP A 24 -13.81 -6.80 -3.61
N ALA A 25 -13.69 -6.33 -4.86
CA ALA A 25 -12.78 -6.93 -5.84
C ALA A 25 -11.30 -6.74 -5.47
N MET A 26 -10.96 -5.64 -4.79
CA MET A 26 -9.60 -5.33 -4.34
C MET A 26 -9.25 -5.93 -2.97
N ALA A 27 -10.22 -6.36 -2.18
CA ALA A 27 -10.01 -6.96 -0.87
C ALA A 27 -8.99 -8.13 -0.85
N PRO A 28 -8.99 -9.08 -1.81
CA PRO A 28 -7.99 -10.15 -1.86
C PRO A 28 -6.67 -9.73 -2.54
N ALA A 29 -6.59 -8.54 -3.13
CA ALA A 29 -5.41 -8.12 -3.88
C ALA A 29 -4.24 -7.84 -2.93
N VAL A 30 -3.14 -8.57 -3.13
CA VAL A 30 -1.85 -8.25 -2.52
C VAL A 30 -1.07 -7.38 -3.50
N ARG A 31 -0.71 -6.17 -3.07
CA ARG A 31 0.16 -5.29 -3.86
C ARG A 31 1.56 -5.34 -3.28
N ARG A 32 2.56 -5.56 -4.12
CA ARG A 32 3.97 -5.57 -3.74
C ARG A 32 4.72 -4.45 -4.41
N LYS A 33 5.65 -3.80 -3.70
CA LYS A 33 6.55 -2.81 -4.27
C LYS A 33 7.84 -2.76 -3.46
N ASN A 34 8.93 -2.42 -4.13
CA ASN A 34 10.24 -2.25 -3.50
C ASN A 34 10.38 -0.84 -2.92
N PHE A 35 10.92 -0.76 -1.71
CA PHE A 35 11.17 0.49 -0.96
C PHE A 35 12.63 0.54 -0.52
N GLU A 36 13.19 1.74 -0.47
CA GLU A 36 14.51 1.97 0.12
C GLU A 36 14.41 1.97 1.65
N VAL A 37 15.36 1.33 2.33
CA VAL A 37 15.51 1.41 3.79
C VAL A 37 16.16 2.75 4.14
N ALA A 38 15.38 3.64 4.76
CA ALA A 38 15.85 4.94 5.21
C ALA A 38 16.27 4.97 6.69
N ALA A 39 15.77 4.03 7.50
CA ALA A 39 16.21 3.80 8.88
C ALA A 39 16.23 2.30 9.18
N ALA A 40 17.29 1.86 9.86
CA ALA A 40 17.48 0.46 10.22
C ALA A 40 16.35 -0.05 11.15
N PRO A 41 16.07 -1.37 11.14
CA PRO A 41 15.10 -1.97 12.04
C PRO A 41 15.41 -1.70 13.51
N ASN A 42 14.36 -1.47 14.31
CA ASN A 42 14.47 -1.18 15.75
C ASN A 42 13.88 -2.29 16.65
N GLY A 43 13.71 -3.50 16.13
CA GLY A 43 13.09 -4.63 16.83
C GLY A 43 11.58 -4.77 16.62
N THR A 44 10.90 -3.72 16.14
CA THR A 44 9.44 -3.76 15.87
C THR A 44 9.05 -3.18 14.51
N THR A 45 9.79 -2.17 14.05
CA THR A 45 9.55 -1.48 12.79
C THR A 45 10.84 -1.21 12.03
N ILE A 46 10.71 -0.99 10.73
CA ILE A 46 11.76 -0.51 9.84
C ILE A 46 11.28 0.78 9.17
N GLY A 47 12.19 1.76 9.01
CA GLY A 47 11.90 3.00 8.31
C GLY A 47 12.16 2.83 6.82
N VAL A 48 11.12 2.91 6.00
CA VAL A 48 11.20 2.73 4.54
C VAL A 48 10.73 3.96 3.77
N ARG A 49 11.21 4.08 2.54
CA ARG A 49 10.89 5.15 1.60
C ARG A 49 10.53 4.58 0.23
N GLU A 50 9.24 4.62 -0.08
CA GLU A 50 8.73 5.40 -1.21
C GLU A 50 9.64 5.72 -2.42
N PRO A 51 9.82 4.91 -3.49
CA PRO A 51 10.44 5.44 -4.70
C PRO A 51 9.71 6.69 -5.21
N GLY A 52 10.43 7.80 -5.31
CA GLY A 52 9.89 9.12 -5.70
C GLY A 52 9.24 9.91 -4.55
N SER A 53 9.22 9.38 -3.33
CA SER A 53 8.74 10.09 -2.14
C SER A 53 9.90 10.51 -1.26
N SER A 54 9.81 11.70 -0.63
CA SER A 54 10.74 12.13 0.41
C SER A 54 10.34 11.63 1.81
N LYS A 55 9.13 11.08 1.95
CA LYS A 55 8.57 10.68 3.25
C LYS A 55 9.09 9.31 3.66
N VAL A 56 9.61 9.23 4.88
CA VAL A 56 9.92 7.96 5.55
C VAL A 56 8.69 7.51 6.34
N ILE A 57 8.35 6.23 6.21
CA ILE A 57 7.28 5.58 6.97
C ILE A 57 7.86 4.42 7.75
N ASN A 58 7.46 4.30 9.02
CA ASN A 58 7.83 3.15 9.85
C ASN A 58 6.76 2.09 9.70
N ILE A 59 7.17 0.91 9.24
CA ILE A 59 6.26 -0.22 9.02
C ILE A 59 6.77 -1.45 9.78
N PRO A 60 5.88 -2.37 10.18
CA PRO A 60 6.29 -3.68 10.65
C PRO A 60 7.16 -4.41 9.62
N TYR A 61 8.00 -5.33 10.09
CA TYR A 61 8.83 -6.17 9.24
C TYR A 61 8.86 -7.61 9.76
N VAL A 62 9.13 -8.56 8.87
CA VAL A 62 9.34 -9.95 9.25
C VAL A 62 10.76 -10.15 9.78
N ALA A 63 10.96 -11.05 10.75
CA ALA A 63 12.24 -11.24 11.44
C ALA A 63 13.47 -11.41 10.52
N ALA A 64 13.30 -11.96 9.32
CA ALA A 64 14.37 -12.09 8.32
C ALA A 64 15.05 -10.76 7.94
N LEU A 65 14.36 -9.62 8.13
CA LEU A 65 14.87 -8.29 7.81
C LEU A 65 15.53 -7.57 8.99
N GLU A 66 15.70 -8.21 10.16
CA GLU A 66 16.21 -7.57 11.39
C GLU A 66 17.59 -6.89 11.23
N ASN A 67 18.43 -7.41 10.33
CA ASN A 67 19.78 -6.91 10.10
C ASN A 67 19.93 -6.09 8.80
N VAL A 68 18.83 -5.66 8.18
CA VAL A 68 18.92 -4.89 6.94
C VAL A 68 19.47 -3.48 7.20
N THR A 69 20.35 -3.02 6.32
CA THR A 69 21.04 -1.74 6.47
C THR A 69 20.34 -0.62 5.70
N VAL A 70 20.57 0.62 6.13
CA VAL A 70 20.14 1.83 5.41
C VAL A 70 20.73 1.83 3.99
N GLY A 71 19.93 2.22 3.01
CA GLY A 71 20.26 2.20 1.57
C GLY A 71 19.96 0.87 0.88
N SER A 72 19.66 -0.20 1.64
CA SER A 72 19.17 -1.45 1.06
C SER A 72 17.76 -1.28 0.50
N THR A 73 17.34 -2.22 -0.35
CA THR A 73 15.96 -2.29 -0.84
C THR A 73 15.23 -3.45 -0.17
N VAL A 74 13.97 -3.24 0.22
CA VAL A 74 13.07 -4.27 0.78
C VAL A 74 11.77 -4.32 -0.02
N GLN A 75 11.20 -5.52 -0.15
CA GLN A 75 9.87 -5.71 -0.72
C GLN A 75 8.83 -5.48 0.38
N CYS A 76 7.94 -4.51 0.13
CA CYS A 76 6.82 -4.18 0.97
C CYS A 76 5.53 -4.69 0.35
N GLU A 77 4.67 -5.29 1.18
CA GLU A 77 3.39 -5.84 0.76
C GLU A 77 2.25 -5.12 1.46
N TRP A 78 1.32 -4.62 0.65
CA TRP A 78 0.02 -4.18 1.10
C TRP A 78 -0.96 -5.35 1.10
N THR A 79 -1.61 -5.54 2.24
CA THR A 79 -2.63 -6.57 2.47
C THR A 79 -3.93 -5.91 2.93
N TYR A 80 -5.03 -6.69 2.93
CA TYR A 80 -6.35 -6.26 3.40
C TYR A 80 -6.84 -4.97 2.75
N ASN A 81 -7.00 -4.97 1.43
CA ASN A 81 -7.45 -3.77 0.69
C ASN A 81 -6.53 -2.55 0.91
N MET A 82 -5.21 -2.77 0.90
CA MET A 82 -4.19 -1.74 1.06
C MET A 82 -4.16 -0.99 2.40
N THR A 83 -4.82 -1.49 3.45
CA THR A 83 -4.77 -0.86 4.77
C THR A 83 -3.50 -1.21 5.54
N ASN A 84 -2.93 -2.39 5.31
CA ASN A 84 -1.82 -2.91 6.09
C ASN A 84 -0.57 -3.07 5.23
N LEU A 85 0.49 -2.35 5.57
CA LEU A 85 1.79 -2.42 4.90
C LEU A 85 2.82 -3.09 5.80
N ILE A 86 3.53 -4.09 5.28
CA ILE A 86 4.60 -4.82 5.98
C ILE A 86 5.77 -5.09 5.04
N ALA A 87 7.01 -5.04 5.55
CA ALA A 87 8.19 -5.47 4.82
C ALA A 87 8.40 -7.00 4.98
N THR A 88 8.43 -7.74 3.86
CA THR A 88 8.37 -9.22 3.88
C THR A 88 9.63 -9.89 3.35
N ALA A 89 10.41 -9.23 2.51
CA ALA A 89 11.61 -9.82 1.90
C ALA A 89 12.65 -8.75 1.53
N HIS A 90 13.88 -9.19 1.28
CA HIS A 90 14.87 -8.35 0.61
C HIS A 90 14.38 -8.01 -0.80
N GLY A 91 14.56 -6.77 -1.22
CA GLY A 91 14.22 -6.32 -2.57
C GLY A 91 15.42 -6.44 -3.49
N ASN A 92 15.20 -6.93 -4.71
CA ASN A 92 16.21 -6.94 -5.76
C ASN A 92 16.20 -5.59 -6.48
N GLY A 93 16.90 -4.58 -5.95
CA GLY A 93 17.02 -3.25 -6.55
C GLY A 93 15.69 -2.53 -6.85
N LEU A 94 15.79 -1.33 -7.41
CA LEU A 94 14.64 -0.57 -7.93
C LEU A 94 14.51 -0.77 -9.44
#